data_AF-K2AW05-F1
#
_entry.id   AF-K2AW05-F1
#
_cell.length_a   1.000
_cell.length_b   1.000
_cell.length_c   1.000
_cell.angle_alpha   90.00
_cell.angle_beta   90.00
_cell.angle_gamma   90.00
#
_symmetry.space_group_name_H-M   'P 1'
#
loop_
_entity.id
_entity.type
_entity.pdbx_description
1 polymer ?
#
loop_
_entity_poly.entity_id
_entity_poly.type
_entity_poly.pdbx_seq_one_letter_code
_entity_poly.pdbx_strand_id
1 'polypeptide(L)'
;MKQIFENKIIWVDKNFFDNKFLFYLPANSSCDFEVDMAKLLLPYKNENLDFKKDYKIWNQVYSPKDELRIFEEIVEKTLKENKKIHFENISLLEEVQIIKDLYLDLGYFNESLNRFEIDFKNAPVTIGANISNLIYSFKDYNKLRDSIFFIPPPREPKHQKALKNALNSWIISTIKISEESKRPVFSKKTGLWVEEILVKWKNIEFLKELIDEEKINLLKLWRSLYFNYENIWYHLDKTEIIIEI
;
A
#
# COMPACT_ATOMS: atom_id res chain seq x y z
N MET A 1 12.71 24.58 2.38
CA MET A 1 11.99 23.29 2.22
C MET A 1 12.37 22.64 0.90
N LYS A 2 12.48 21.30 0.86
CA LYS A 2 12.75 20.53 -0.36
C LYS A 2 11.43 20.05 -0.97
N GLN A 3 11.32 20.07 -2.29
CA GLN A 3 10.18 19.52 -3.03
C GLN A 3 10.66 18.42 -3.97
N ILE A 4 9.88 17.34 -4.07
CA ILE A 4 10.17 16.20 -4.93
C ILE A 4 9.30 16.32 -6.19
N PHE A 5 9.94 16.24 -7.36
CA PHE A 5 9.30 16.10 -8.66
C PHE A 5 9.64 14.75 -9.26
N GLU A 6 8.90 14.38 -10.32
CA GLU A 6 8.99 13.09 -11.04
C GLU A 6 10.40 12.55 -11.23
N ASN A 7 11.36 13.44 -11.54
CA ASN A 7 12.71 13.06 -11.93
C ASN A 7 13.82 13.78 -11.13
N LYS A 8 13.47 14.60 -10.12
CA LYS A 8 14.47 15.36 -9.35
C LYS A 8 13.92 15.90 -8.04
N ILE A 9 14.81 16.09 -7.07
CA ILE A 9 14.54 16.82 -5.84
C ILE A 9 15.08 18.25 -6.02
N ILE A 10 14.25 19.27 -5.75
CA ILE A 10 14.67 20.68 -5.79
C ILE A 10 14.63 21.31 -4.41
N TRP A 11 15.44 22.36 -4.24
CA TRP A 11 15.33 23.27 -3.12
C TRP A 11 14.36 24.40 -3.46
N VAL A 12 13.30 24.56 -2.66
CA VAL A 12 12.30 25.63 -2.85
C VAL A 12 12.68 26.88 -2.07
N ASP A 13 13.52 26.75 -1.05
CA ASP A 13 14.04 27.87 -0.27
C ASP A 13 15.57 27.77 -0.18
N LYS A 14 16.29 28.80 -0.63
CA LYS A 14 17.76 28.83 -0.69
C LYS A 14 18.40 29.12 0.67
N ASN A 15 17.62 29.56 1.67
CA ASN A 15 18.15 30.09 2.92
C ASN A 15 18.01 29.17 4.14
N PHE A 16 17.37 28.00 4.02
CA PHE A 16 17.10 27.11 5.15
C PHE A 16 17.53 25.67 4.88
N PHE A 17 18.45 25.16 5.71
CA PHE A 17 18.85 23.74 5.78
C PHE A 17 17.80 22.87 6.49
N ASP A 18 16.53 23.02 6.14
CA ASP A 18 15.47 22.19 6.71
C ASP A 18 15.38 20.86 5.95
N ASN A 19 15.50 19.73 6.66
CA ASN A 19 15.21 18.38 6.17
C ASN A 19 13.69 18.11 6.05
N LYS A 20 12.94 19.12 5.63
CA LYS A 20 11.50 19.03 5.38
C LYS A 20 11.25 18.79 3.90
N PHE A 21 10.51 17.73 3.59
CA PHE A 21 10.15 17.32 2.24
C PHE A 21 8.63 17.42 2.06
N LEU A 22 8.21 18.09 0.98
CA LEU A 22 6.82 18.15 0.56
C LEU A 22 6.47 16.95 -0.35
N PHE A 23 5.43 16.22 0.02
CA PHE A 23 4.85 15.12 -0.75
C PHE A 23 3.40 15.43 -1.12
N TYR A 24 2.94 14.84 -2.22
CA TYR A 24 1.54 14.80 -2.59
C TYR A 24 0.98 13.41 -2.31
N LEU A 25 -0.29 13.35 -1.91
CA LEU A 25 -1.07 12.14 -1.66
C LEU A 25 -2.40 12.19 -2.43
N PRO A 26 -2.92 11.05 -2.92
CA PRO A 26 -4.26 10.96 -3.47
C PRO A 26 -5.28 11.13 -2.34
N ALA A 27 -6.05 12.20 -2.40
CA ALA A 27 -7.12 12.49 -1.44
C ALA A 27 -8.40 11.72 -1.80
N ASN A 28 -8.75 11.79 -3.08
CA ASN A 28 -9.76 10.95 -3.71
C ASN A 28 -9.11 10.30 -4.92
N SER A 29 -9.42 9.03 -5.14
CA SER A 29 -8.90 8.28 -6.28
C SER A 29 -10.05 7.49 -6.90
N SER A 30 -10.26 7.64 -8.20
CA SER A 30 -11.27 6.88 -8.95
C SER A 30 -10.69 6.31 -10.22
N CYS A 31 -11.22 5.17 -10.66
CA CYS A 31 -10.94 4.58 -11.95
C CYS A 31 -12.26 4.25 -12.67
N ASP A 32 -12.19 4.06 -13.99
CA ASP A 32 -13.38 3.81 -14.82
C ASP A 32 -14.08 2.49 -14.47
N PHE A 33 -13.35 1.55 -13.89
CA PHE A 33 -13.85 0.23 -13.55
C PHE A 33 -13.14 -0.34 -12.32
N GLU A 34 -13.92 -0.71 -11.32
CA GLU A 34 -13.43 -1.29 -10.06
C GLU A 34 -14.16 -2.61 -9.76
N VAL A 35 -13.39 -3.63 -9.39
CA VAL A 35 -13.92 -4.90 -8.90
C VAL A 35 -13.50 -5.08 -7.45
N ASP A 36 -14.49 -5.20 -6.57
CA ASP A 36 -14.26 -5.46 -5.16
C ASP A 36 -13.96 -6.95 -4.94
N MET A 37 -12.74 -7.24 -4.47
CA MET A 37 -12.29 -8.59 -4.13
C MET A 37 -13.23 -9.27 -3.10
N ALA A 38 -13.82 -8.51 -2.19
CA ALA A 38 -14.75 -9.07 -1.21
C ALA A 38 -15.99 -9.69 -1.89
N LYS A 39 -16.44 -9.13 -3.02
CA LYS A 39 -17.55 -9.70 -3.81
C LYS A 39 -17.14 -11.01 -4.48
N LEU A 40 -15.90 -11.11 -4.98
CA LEU A 40 -15.37 -12.32 -5.60
C LEU A 40 -15.17 -13.45 -4.58
N LEU A 41 -14.92 -13.10 -3.33
CA LEU A 41 -14.74 -14.06 -2.23
C LEU A 41 -16.06 -14.59 -1.65
N LEU A 42 -17.20 -13.94 -1.91
CA LEU A 42 -18.52 -14.35 -1.37
C LEU A 42 -18.83 -15.85 -1.56
N PRO A 43 -18.58 -16.49 -2.72
CA PRO A 43 -18.85 -17.92 -2.92
C PRO A 43 -17.96 -18.85 -2.08
N TYR A 44 -16.83 -18.35 -1.58
CA TYR A 44 -15.85 -19.09 -0.77
C TYR A 44 -15.96 -18.79 0.72
N LYS A 45 -17.05 -18.10 1.12
CA LYS A 45 -17.30 -17.77 2.51
C LYS A 45 -17.48 -19.04 3.34
N ASN A 46 -16.78 -19.12 4.47
CA ASN A 46 -17.05 -20.16 5.46
C ASN A 46 -18.42 -19.94 6.12
N GLU A 47 -19.41 -20.76 5.76
CA GLU A 47 -20.80 -20.63 6.24
C GLU A 47 -20.97 -20.85 7.74
N ASN A 48 -20.03 -21.56 8.38
CA ASN A 48 -20.08 -21.85 9.82
C ASN A 48 -19.64 -20.66 10.69
N LEU A 49 -19.23 -19.55 10.08
CA LEU A 49 -18.72 -18.37 10.77
C LEU A 49 -19.56 -17.14 10.44
N ASP A 50 -20.19 -16.59 11.47
CA ASP A 50 -20.84 -15.30 11.36
C ASP A 50 -19.76 -14.20 11.28
N PHE A 51 -19.79 -13.41 10.20
CA PHE A 51 -18.81 -12.38 9.97
C PHE A 51 -19.05 -11.22 10.93
N LYS A 52 -18.27 -11.17 12.00
CA LYS A 52 -18.07 -9.94 12.77
C LYS A 52 -16.90 -9.19 12.15
N LYS A 53 -16.95 -7.86 12.18
CA LYS A 53 -15.86 -6.95 11.78
C LYS A 53 -14.62 -7.13 12.68
N ASP A 54 -13.98 -8.30 12.59
CA ASP A 54 -12.78 -8.72 13.31
C ASP A 54 -11.91 -9.52 12.35
N TYR A 55 -10.60 -9.28 12.33
CA TYR A 55 -9.70 -9.92 11.37
C TYR A 55 -9.42 -11.39 11.61
N LYS A 56 -9.42 -11.84 12.87
CA LYS A 56 -9.35 -13.28 13.15
C LYS A 56 -10.52 -13.97 12.45
N ILE A 57 -11.66 -13.29 12.44
CA ILE A 57 -12.85 -13.76 11.75
C ILE A 57 -12.70 -13.57 10.24
N TRP A 58 -12.16 -12.45 9.71
CA TRP A 58 -11.91 -12.30 8.27
C TRP A 58 -11.10 -13.47 7.71
N ASN A 59 -9.94 -13.79 8.30
CA ASN A 59 -9.08 -14.88 7.83
C ASN A 59 -9.72 -16.27 7.97
N GLN A 60 -10.73 -16.40 8.82
CA GLN A 60 -11.48 -17.64 9.01
C GLN A 60 -12.72 -17.71 8.09
N VAL A 61 -13.28 -16.55 7.75
CA VAL A 61 -14.42 -16.37 6.84
C VAL A 61 -13.97 -16.48 5.39
N TYR A 62 -12.84 -15.86 5.05
CA TYR A 62 -12.18 -15.90 3.75
C TYR A 62 -10.73 -16.36 3.93
N SER A 63 -10.40 -17.48 3.32
CA SER A 63 -9.06 -18.06 3.42
C SER A 63 -8.07 -17.25 2.57
N PRO A 64 -6.84 -16.99 3.06
CA PRO A 64 -5.75 -16.44 2.24
C PRO A 64 -5.48 -17.25 0.97
N LYS A 65 -5.78 -18.56 0.97
CA LYS A 65 -5.64 -19.41 -0.21
C LYS A 65 -6.65 -19.08 -1.30
N ASP A 66 -7.88 -18.74 -0.92
CA ASP A 66 -8.91 -18.35 -1.89
C ASP A 66 -8.65 -16.94 -2.43
N GLU A 67 -8.17 -16.02 -1.58
CA GLU A 67 -7.68 -14.71 -2.03
C GLU A 67 -6.57 -14.86 -3.09
N LEU A 68 -5.55 -15.68 -2.80
CA LEU A 68 -4.45 -15.94 -3.72
C LEU A 68 -4.91 -16.60 -5.02
N ARG A 69 -5.79 -17.59 -4.95
CA ARG A 69 -6.31 -18.26 -6.15
C ARG A 69 -7.07 -17.29 -7.06
N ILE A 70 -7.93 -16.44 -6.49
CA ILE A 70 -8.66 -15.43 -7.27
C ILE A 70 -7.67 -14.43 -7.88
N PHE A 71 -6.64 -14.02 -7.13
CA PHE A 71 -5.57 -13.18 -7.65
C PHE A 71 -4.89 -13.81 -8.87
N GLU A 72 -4.46 -15.08 -8.76
CA GLU A 72 -3.85 -15.85 -9.86
C GLU A 72 -4.77 -15.92 -11.09
N GLU A 73 -6.04 -16.30 -10.90
CA GLU A 73 -7.03 -16.40 -11.99
C GLU A 73 -7.21 -15.06 -12.71
N ILE A 74 -7.22 -13.94 -11.97
CA ILE A 74 -7.32 -12.60 -12.54
C ILE A 74 -6.04 -12.22 -13.31
N VAL A 75 -4.86 -12.51 -12.76
CA VAL A 75 -3.58 -12.25 -13.43
C VAL A 75 -3.51 -13.01 -14.76
N GLU A 76 -3.76 -14.33 -14.73
CA GLU A 76 -3.74 -15.18 -15.92
C GLU A 76 -4.72 -14.68 -16.99
N LYS A 77 -5.96 -14.38 -16.59
CA LYS A 77 -6.98 -13.85 -17.49
C LYS A 77 -6.56 -12.50 -18.09
N THR A 78 -5.99 -11.61 -17.29
CA THR A 78 -5.51 -10.30 -17.75
C THR A 78 -4.45 -10.44 -18.82
N LEU A 79 -3.47 -11.32 -18.60
CA LEU A 79 -2.40 -11.61 -19.54
C LEU A 79 -2.95 -12.23 -20.84
N LYS A 80 -3.85 -13.21 -20.73
CA LYS A 80 -4.48 -13.88 -21.89
C LYS A 80 -5.33 -12.92 -22.74
N GLU A 81 -6.04 -12.00 -22.09
CA GLU A 81 -6.91 -11.04 -22.78
C GLU A 81 -6.17 -9.77 -23.24
N ASN A 82 -4.85 -9.69 -22.99
CA ASN A 82 -4.03 -8.50 -23.24
C ASN A 82 -4.67 -7.22 -22.66
N LYS A 83 -5.21 -7.35 -21.44
CA LYS A 83 -5.78 -6.24 -20.69
C LYS A 83 -4.76 -5.73 -19.69
N LYS A 84 -5.09 -4.59 -19.08
CA LYS A 84 -4.31 -4.05 -17.96
C LYS A 84 -5.13 -4.05 -16.69
N ILE A 85 -4.47 -4.34 -15.56
CA ILE A 85 -5.10 -4.33 -14.24
C ILE A 85 -4.18 -3.75 -13.18
N HIS A 86 -4.78 -3.11 -12.19
CA HIS A 86 -4.14 -2.72 -10.95
C HIS A 86 -4.82 -3.38 -9.76
N PHE A 87 -4.05 -4.07 -8.93
CA PHE A 87 -4.52 -4.56 -7.62
C PHE A 87 -4.17 -3.53 -6.55
N GLU A 88 -5.17 -2.88 -5.98
CA GLU A 88 -4.92 -1.72 -5.11
C GLU A 88 -4.27 -2.08 -3.76
N ASN A 89 -4.62 -3.23 -3.17
CA ASN A 89 -4.21 -3.60 -1.82
C ASN A 89 -3.83 -5.08 -1.73
N ILE A 90 -2.66 -5.45 -2.24
CA ILE A 90 -2.12 -6.80 -2.01
C ILE A 90 -1.65 -6.95 -0.55
N SER A 91 -1.68 -8.18 -0.03
CA SER A 91 -1.30 -8.45 1.37
C SER A 91 -0.46 -9.71 1.55
N LEU A 92 -0.44 -10.61 0.57
CA LEU A 92 0.24 -11.90 0.64
C LEU A 92 1.63 -11.82 0.00
N LEU A 93 2.53 -12.71 0.43
CA LEU A 93 3.90 -12.72 -0.10
C LEU A 93 3.91 -13.44 -1.45
N GLU A 94 2.98 -14.37 -1.62
CA GLU A 94 2.77 -15.14 -2.82
C GLU A 94 2.32 -14.22 -3.97
N GLU A 95 1.42 -13.26 -3.71
CA GLU A 95 1.03 -12.21 -4.68
C GLU A 95 2.25 -11.41 -5.15
N VAL A 96 3.11 -10.98 -4.21
CA VAL A 96 4.37 -10.30 -4.54
C VAL A 96 5.26 -11.16 -5.42
N GLN A 97 5.39 -12.44 -5.09
CA GLN A 97 6.28 -13.36 -5.80
C GLN A 97 5.82 -13.60 -7.24
N ILE A 98 4.51 -13.82 -7.45
CA ILE A 98 3.92 -13.96 -8.80
C ILE A 98 4.23 -12.74 -9.66
N ILE A 99 4.04 -11.54 -9.12
CA ILE A 99 4.28 -10.30 -9.87
C ILE A 99 5.76 -10.05 -10.10
N LYS A 100 6.60 -10.41 -9.13
CA LYS A 100 8.05 -10.36 -9.30
C LYS A 100 8.51 -11.25 -10.45
N ASP A 101 8.01 -12.48 -10.53
CA ASP A 101 8.35 -13.42 -11.58
C ASP A 101 7.85 -12.93 -12.94
N LEU A 102 6.63 -12.41 -13.01
CA LEU A 102 6.11 -11.74 -14.20
C LEU A 102 7.02 -10.57 -14.66
N TYR A 103 7.49 -9.73 -13.74
CA TYR A 103 8.36 -8.61 -14.10
C TYR A 103 9.76 -9.03 -14.49
N LEU A 104 10.25 -10.16 -13.98
CA LEU A 104 11.49 -10.78 -14.46
C LEU A 104 11.32 -11.24 -15.91
N ASP A 105 10.24 -11.95 -16.22
CA ASP A 105 9.93 -12.45 -17.57
C ASP A 105 9.74 -11.31 -18.58
N LEU A 106 9.19 -10.18 -18.14
CA LEU A 106 9.04 -8.97 -18.96
C LEU A 106 10.34 -8.15 -19.11
N GLY A 107 11.43 -8.55 -18.44
CA GLY A 107 12.73 -7.89 -18.56
C GLY A 107 12.84 -6.57 -17.80
N TYR A 108 12.01 -6.33 -16.79
CA TYR A 108 12.07 -5.09 -15.99
C TYR A 108 13.19 -5.08 -14.95
N PHE A 109 13.89 -6.19 -14.73
CA PHE A 109 14.95 -6.24 -13.72
C PHE A 109 16.27 -5.68 -14.26
N ASN A 110 16.78 -4.63 -13.61
CA ASN A 110 18.08 -4.05 -13.91
C ASN A 110 19.14 -4.65 -12.97
N GLU A 111 19.98 -5.52 -13.52
CA GLU A 111 21.06 -6.20 -12.77
C GLU A 111 22.08 -5.22 -12.19
N SER A 112 22.44 -4.16 -12.93
CA SER A 112 23.45 -3.18 -12.49
C SER A 112 23.01 -2.39 -11.25
N LEU A 113 21.70 -2.15 -11.13
CA LEU A 113 21.10 -1.45 -9.99
C LEU A 113 20.57 -2.42 -8.93
N ASN A 114 20.51 -3.72 -9.24
CA ASN A 114 19.89 -4.79 -8.45
C ASN A 114 18.43 -4.45 -8.04
N ARG A 115 17.65 -3.91 -8.99
CA ARG A 115 16.27 -3.43 -8.75
C ARG A 115 15.41 -3.53 -10.01
N PHE A 116 14.09 -3.47 -9.86
CA PHE A 116 13.16 -3.39 -10.98
C PHE A 116 13.03 -1.95 -11.47
N GLU A 117 12.99 -1.75 -12.78
CA GLU A 117 12.69 -0.49 -13.47
C GLU A 117 11.44 -0.70 -14.33
N ILE A 118 10.29 -0.53 -13.69
CA ILE A 118 9.00 -0.86 -14.30
C ILE A 118 8.40 0.37 -14.96
N ASP A 119 8.02 0.21 -16.22
CA ASP A 119 7.12 1.15 -16.88
C ASP A 119 5.68 0.85 -16.48
N PHE A 120 5.23 1.38 -15.34
CA PHE A 120 3.87 1.14 -14.83
C PHE A 120 2.78 1.57 -15.81
N LYS A 121 3.06 2.54 -16.70
CA LYS A 121 2.14 2.96 -17.75
C LYS A 121 1.88 1.87 -18.78
N ASN A 122 2.82 0.95 -18.99
CA ASN A 122 2.70 -0.13 -19.98
C ASN A 122 2.66 -1.55 -19.36
N ALA A 123 3.07 -1.73 -18.10
CA ALA A 123 3.01 -3.01 -17.41
C ALA A 123 1.58 -3.56 -17.33
N PRO A 124 1.30 -4.80 -17.76
CA PRO A 124 -0.06 -5.35 -17.85
C PRO A 124 -0.70 -5.56 -16.47
N VAL A 125 0.10 -5.89 -15.48
CA VAL A 125 -0.35 -6.02 -14.09
C VAL A 125 0.49 -5.09 -13.23
N THR A 126 -0.17 -4.35 -12.35
CA THR A 126 0.47 -3.51 -11.34
C THR A 126 -0.15 -3.77 -9.97
N ILE A 127 0.62 -3.58 -8.91
CA ILE A 127 0.19 -3.89 -7.54
C ILE A 127 0.49 -2.72 -6.59
N GLY A 128 -0.48 -2.44 -5.74
CA GLY A 128 -0.42 -1.47 -4.66
C GLY A 128 -0.46 -2.15 -3.31
N ALA A 129 0.01 -1.46 -2.28
CA ALA A 129 -0.09 -1.89 -0.91
C ALA A 129 -0.81 -0.83 -0.06
N ASN A 130 -1.58 -1.27 0.90
CA ASN A 130 -2.10 -0.38 1.94
C ASN A 130 -0.97 -0.06 2.92
N ILE A 131 -0.79 1.22 3.28
CA ILE A 131 0.19 1.65 4.28
C ILE A 131 0.04 0.89 5.60
N SER A 132 -1.19 0.55 5.99
CA SER A 132 -1.44 -0.18 7.22
C SER A 132 -0.91 -1.63 7.17
N ASN A 133 -0.87 -2.26 5.98
CA ASN A 133 -0.22 -3.57 5.78
C ASN A 133 1.32 -3.48 5.71
N LEU A 134 1.87 -2.27 5.49
CA LEU A 134 3.31 -2.02 5.63
C LEU A 134 3.70 -1.74 7.09
N ILE A 135 2.82 -1.09 7.86
CA ILE A 135 3.02 -0.75 9.29
C ILE A 135 2.79 -1.94 10.21
N TYR A 136 1.68 -2.67 10.03
CA TYR A 136 1.20 -3.65 10.99
C TYR A 136 1.29 -5.08 10.48
N SER A 137 1.69 -5.97 11.37
CA SER A 137 1.60 -7.42 11.20
C SER A 137 0.58 -8.03 12.15
N PHE A 138 0.31 -9.33 11.99
CA PHE A 138 -0.52 -10.10 12.90
C PHE A 138 0.01 -10.11 14.35
N LYS A 139 1.33 -9.91 14.54
CA LYS A 139 1.95 -9.77 15.87
C LYS A 139 1.47 -8.50 16.58
N ASP A 140 1.30 -7.41 15.83
CA ASP A 140 0.87 -6.11 16.36
C ASP A 140 -0.62 -6.13 16.67
N TYR A 141 -1.41 -6.78 15.82
CA TYR A 141 -2.83 -7.01 16.07
C TYR A 141 -3.11 -7.66 17.43
N ASN A 142 -2.33 -8.68 17.83
CA ASN A 142 -2.52 -9.32 19.13
C ASN A 142 -2.39 -8.35 20.32
N LYS A 143 -1.69 -7.22 20.15
CA LYS A 143 -1.52 -6.18 21.17
C LYS A 143 -2.49 -5.01 21.00
N LEU A 144 -2.91 -4.73 19.77
CA LEU A 144 -3.59 -3.50 19.36
C LEU A 144 -4.96 -3.75 18.70
N ARG A 145 -5.58 -4.91 18.98
CA ARG A 145 -6.82 -5.43 18.37
C ARG A 145 -7.95 -4.39 18.24
N ASP A 146 -8.10 -3.51 19.22
CA ASP A 146 -9.19 -2.52 19.24
C ASP A 146 -8.90 -1.28 18.37
N SER A 147 -7.69 -1.15 17.85
CA SER A 147 -7.19 0.08 17.18
C SER A 147 -6.70 -0.13 15.75
N ILE A 148 -6.68 -1.36 15.25
CA ILE A 148 -6.26 -1.67 13.89
C ILE A 148 -7.46 -2.33 13.21
N PHE A 149 -8.09 -1.67 12.22
CA PHE A 149 -9.23 -2.22 11.47
C PHE A 149 -9.29 -1.77 9.98
N PHE A 150 -8.82 -2.61 9.05
CA PHE A 150 -8.63 -2.39 7.61
C PHE A 150 -8.60 -3.72 6.82
N ILE A 151 -9.05 -3.70 5.57
CA ILE A 151 -9.10 -4.89 4.69
C ILE A 151 -8.18 -4.65 3.49
N PRO A 152 -7.36 -5.63 3.06
CA PRO A 152 -7.13 -6.95 3.68
C PRO A 152 -6.44 -6.85 5.04
N PRO A 153 -6.69 -7.79 5.97
CA PRO A 153 -6.22 -7.70 7.34
C PRO A 153 -4.69 -7.86 7.47
N PRO A 154 -4.09 -7.40 8.59
CA PRO A 154 -2.70 -7.67 8.90
C PRO A 154 -2.37 -9.17 8.79
N ARG A 155 -1.28 -9.47 8.07
CA ARG A 155 -0.80 -10.85 7.83
C ARG A 155 0.38 -11.19 8.74
N GLU A 156 0.80 -12.46 8.73
CA GLU A 156 2.01 -12.88 9.44
C GLU A 156 3.24 -12.02 9.06
N PRO A 157 4.20 -11.79 9.96
CA PRO A 157 5.34 -10.87 9.72
C PRO A 157 6.12 -11.11 8.42
N LYS A 158 6.16 -12.36 7.92
CA LYS A 158 6.80 -12.69 6.64
C LYS A 158 6.17 -11.95 5.44
N HIS A 159 4.85 -11.73 5.46
CA HIS A 159 4.13 -11.05 4.38
C HIS A 159 4.39 -9.55 4.41
N GLN A 160 4.34 -8.93 5.59
CA GLN A 160 4.72 -7.53 5.76
C GLN A 160 6.15 -7.26 5.29
N LYS A 161 7.10 -8.13 5.66
CA LYS A 161 8.49 -8.04 5.20
C LYS A 161 8.59 -8.15 3.67
N ALA A 162 7.81 -9.03 3.05
CA ALA A 162 7.76 -9.16 1.59
C ALA A 162 7.24 -7.87 0.92
N LEU A 163 6.18 -7.26 1.45
CA LEU A 163 5.67 -5.97 0.94
C LEU A 163 6.70 -4.85 1.05
N LYS A 164 7.36 -4.70 2.20
CA LYS A 164 8.45 -3.72 2.38
C LYS A 164 9.59 -3.94 1.39
N ASN A 165 10.01 -5.20 1.20
CA ASN A 165 11.04 -5.54 0.22
C ASN A 165 10.60 -5.25 -1.22
N ALA A 166 9.34 -5.50 -1.57
CA ALA A 166 8.76 -5.22 -2.87
C ALA A 166 8.72 -3.71 -3.15
N LEU A 167 8.35 -2.91 -2.15
CA LEU A 167 8.42 -1.44 -2.23
C LEU A 167 9.87 -0.98 -2.47
N ASN A 168 10.83 -1.51 -1.71
CA ASN A 168 12.25 -1.19 -1.85
C ASN A 168 12.81 -1.58 -3.23
N SER A 169 12.30 -2.68 -3.78
CA SER A 169 12.72 -3.25 -5.06
C SER A 169 11.98 -2.65 -6.26
N TRP A 170 11.10 -1.65 -6.06
CA TRP A 170 10.32 -1.01 -7.13
C TRP A 170 9.26 -1.89 -7.78
N ILE A 171 8.75 -2.88 -7.07
CA ILE A 171 7.67 -3.75 -7.54
C ILE A 171 6.30 -3.13 -7.22
N ILE A 172 6.14 -2.52 -6.04
CA ILE A 172 4.89 -1.87 -5.64
C ILE A 172 4.75 -0.52 -6.35
N SER A 173 3.71 -0.38 -7.17
CA SER A 173 3.42 0.83 -7.92
C SER A 173 2.83 1.91 -7.02
N THR A 174 1.88 1.56 -6.14
CA THR A 174 1.14 2.55 -5.34
C THR A 174 1.10 2.19 -3.85
N ILE A 175 1.08 3.22 -3.00
CA ILE A 175 0.79 3.07 -1.58
C ILE A 175 -0.53 3.77 -1.29
N LYS A 176 -1.55 2.99 -0.95
CA LYS A 176 -2.81 3.53 -0.47
C LYS A 176 -2.64 3.94 0.98
N ILE A 177 -2.79 5.22 1.26
CA ILE A 177 -2.96 5.71 2.62
C ILE A 177 -4.45 5.65 2.90
N SER A 178 -4.87 4.64 3.67
CA SER A 178 -6.26 4.53 4.05
C SER A 178 -6.61 5.66 5.02
N GLU A 179 -7.69 6.40 4.72
CA GLU A 179 -8.41 7.13 5.75
C GLU A 179 -9.08 6.06 6.63
N GLU A 180 -8.44 5.68 7.74
CA GLU A 180 -9.10 4.74 8.65
C GLU A 180 -10.36 5.39 9.23
N SER A 181 -11.39 4.55 9.33
CA SER A 181 -12.73 4.89 9.77
C SER A 181 -12.70 5.85 10.95
N LYS A 182 -13.43 6.98 10.81
CA LYS A 182 -13.77 7.97 11.83
C LYS A 182 -14.32 7.30 13.10
N ARG A 183 -13.44 6.68 13.89
CA ARG A 183 -13.78 6.17 15.20
C ARG A 183 -12.96 6.98 16.19
N PRO A 184 -13.63 7.77 17.04
CA PRO A 184 -12.94 8.52 18.06
C PRO A 184 -12.16 7.54 18.93
N VAL A 185 -10.90 7.83 19.22
CA VAL A 185 -10.10 7.03 20.16
C VAL A 185 -10.25 7.66 21.53
N PHE A 186 -10.77 6.91 22.50
CA PHE A 186 -10.87 7.39 23.88
C PHE A 186 -9.48 7.34 24.55
N SER A 187 -8.89 8.50 24.79
CA SER A 187 -7.63 8.60 25.51
C SER A 187 -7.85 8.39 27.01
N LYS A 188 -7.38 7.25 27.54
CA LYS A 188 -7.42 6.98 29.00
C LYS A 188 -6.62 7.98 29.83
N LYS A 189 -5.65 8.67 29.22
CA LYS A 189 -4.77 9.64 29.88
C LYS A 189 -5.42 11.02 30.00
N THR A 190 -6.30 11.37 29.06
CA THR A 190 -6.93 12.70 29.01
C THR A 190 -8.45 12.66 29.22
N GLY A 191 -9.07 11.48 29.25
CA GLY A 191 -10.51 11.30 29.42
C GLY A 191 -11.35 11.81 28.24
N LEU A 192 -10.71 12.07 27.09
CA LEU A 192 -11.34 12.68 25.92
C LEU A 192 -11.29 11.74 24.71
N TRP A 193 -12.33 11.84 23.89
CA TRP A 193 -12.36 11.28 22.55
C TRP A 193 -11.50 12.17 21.64
N VAL A 194 -10.50 11.58 20.99
CA VAL A 194 -9.60 12.28 20.08
C VAL A 194 -9.87 11.76 18.66
N GLU A 195 -10.29 12.63 17.74
CA GLU A 195 -10.52 12.31 16.32
C GLU A 195 -9.43 12.89 15.41
N GLU A 196 -9.17 12.18 14.31
CA GLU A 196 -8.36 12.53 13.11
C GLU A 196 -6.85 12.77 13.29
N ILE A 197 -6.39 13.35 14.40
CA ILE A 197 -4.99 13.78 14.51
C ILE A 197 -4.06 12.56 14.66
N LEU A 198 -4.31 11.63 15.59
CA LEU A 198 -3.38 10.53 15.91
C LEU A 198 -3.01 9.61 14.72
N VAL A 199 -3.91 9.40 13.77
CA VAL A 199 -3.69 8.47 12.63
C VAL A 199 -2.79 9.09 11.56
N LYS A 200 -3.01 10.37 11.24
CA LYS A 200 -2.14 11.12 10.32
C LYS A 200 -0.70 11.15 10.85
N TRP A 201 -0.53 11.29 12.16
CA TRP A 201 0.78 11.25 12.80
C TRP A 201 1.46 9.88 12.68
N LYS A 202 0.75 8.77 12.92
CA LYS A 202 1.35 7.42 12.73
C LYS A 202 1.76 7.11 11.30
N ASN A 203 0.94 7.52 10.31
CA ASN A 203 1.31 7.36 8.91
C ASN A 203 2.55 8.20 8.58
N ILE A 204 2.64 9.43 9.09
CA ILE A 204 3.84 10.27 8.93
C ILE A 204 5.06 9.63 9.63
N GLU A 205 4.93 9.15 10.87
CA GLU A 205 6.00 8.47 11.59
C GLU A 205 6.50 7.25 10.82
N PHE A 206 5.60 6.41 10.29
CA PHE A 206 6.00 5.28 9.47
C PHE A 206 6.70 5.70 8.17
N LEU A 207 6.21 6.73 7.49
CA LEU A 207 6.88 7.25 6.30
C LEU A 207 8.29 7.75 6.64
N LYS A 208 8.52 8.30 7.84
CA LYS A 208 9.86 8.62 8.34
C LYS A 208 10.69 7.37 8.58
N GLU A 209 10.15 6.37 9.28
CA GLU A 209 10.83 5.07 9.51
C GLU A 209 11.24 4.41 8.19
N LEU A 210 10.39 4.46 7.15
CA LEU A 210 10.74 3.98 5.82
C LEU A 210 11.97 4.69 5.25
N ILE A 211 12.08 6.00 5.46
CA ILE A 211 13.21 6.77 4.93
C ILE A 211 14.47 6.54 5.77
N ASP A 212 14.35 6.55 7.09
CA ASP A 212 15.48 6.56 8.02
C ASP A 212 16.03 5.15 8.31
N GLU A 213 15.13 4.20 8.59
CA GLU A 213 15.51 2.84 8.99
C GLU A 213 15.59 1.90 7.78
N GLU A 214 14.55 1.88 6.95
CA GLU A 214 14.46 1.00 5.77
C GLU A 214 15.24 1.56 4.57
N LYS A 215 15.76 2.80 4.68
CA LYS A 215 16.55 3.51 3.67
C LYS A 215 15.87 3.55 2.30
N ILE A 216 14.54 3.73 2.29
CA ILE A 216 13.78 3.95 1.06
C ILE A 216 14.26 5.25 0.41
N ASN A 217 14.57 5.20 -0.88
CA ASN A 217 14.91 6.40 -1.60
C ASN A 217 13.68 7.30 -1.75
N LEU A 218 13.82 8.57 -1.37
CA LEU A 218 12.76 9.57 -1.30
C LEU A 218 11.97 9.74 -2.60
N LEU A 219 12.65 9.71 -3.75
CA LEU A 219 11.99 9.81 -5.05
C LEU A 219 11.09 8.59 -5.31
N LYS A 220 11.51 7.40 -4.82
CA LYS A 220 10.73 6.15 -4.90
C LYS A 220 9.44 6.28 -4.12
N LEU A 221 9.57 6.67 -2.85
CA LEU A 221 8.44 6.82 -1.96
C LEU A 221 7.44 7.84 -2.52
N TRP A 222 7.93 8.98 -2.98
CA TRP A 222 7.09 9.99 -3.63
C TRP A 222 6.35 9.46 -4.86
N ARG A 223 7.03 8.69 -5.73
CA ARG A 223 6.40 8.10 -6.91
C ARG A 223 5.26 7.16 -6.52
N SER A 224 5.49 6.28 -5.56
CA SER A 224 4.48 5.33 -5.08
C SER A 224 3.35 5.99 -4.30
N LEU A 225 3.58 7.15 -3.70
CA LEU A 225 2.55 7.87 -2.95
C LEU A 225 1.56 8.62 -3.84
N TYR A 226 1.93 9.06 -5.05
CA TYR A 226 1.02 9.84 -5.91
C TYR A 226 1.26 9.61 -7.39
N PHE A 227 2.46 9.88 -7.89
CA PHE A 227 2.73 9.93 -9.33
C PHE A 227 2.37 8.63 -10.09
N ASN A 228 2.63 7.48 -9.47
CA ASN A 228 2.34 6.21 -10.11
C ASN A 228 0.85 5.96 -10.28
N TYR A 229 -0.03 6.55 -9.47
CA TYR A 229 -1.48 6.46 -9.65
C TYR A 229 -1.93 7.08 -11.00
N GLU A 230 -1.37 8.24 -11.37
CA GLU A 230 -1.64 8.88 -12.65
C GLU A 230 -1.19 7.99 -13.83
N ASN A 231 -0.08 7.26 -13.67
CA ASN A 231 0.43 6.34 -14.68
C ASN A 231 -0.42 5.07 -14.87
N ILE A 232 -1.25 4.72 -13.87
CA ILE A 232 -2.14 3.55 -13.91
C ILE A 232 -3.61 3.96 -14.02
N TRP A 233 -3.87 5.11 -14.67
CA TRP A 233 -5.20 5.61 -15.06
C TRP A 233 -6.15 5.92 -13.90
N TYR A 234 -5.62 6.24 -12.72
CA TYR A 234 -6.45 6.82 -11.67
C TYR A 234 -6.62 8.32 -11.90
N HIS A 235 -7.84 8.81 -11.65
CA HIS A 235 -8.14 10.22 -11.51
C HIS A 235 -8.02 10.59 -10.03
N LEU A 236 -7.23 11.63 -9.73
CA LEU A 236 -6.85 11.96 -8.36
C LEU A 236 -7.12 13.42 -8.01
N ASP A 237 -7.59 13.63 -6.79
CA ASP A 237 -7.44 14.91 -6.10
C ASP A 237 -6.12 14.89 -5.31
N LYS A 238 -5.39 16.00 -5.32
CA LYS A 238 -4.12 16.12 -4.57
C LYS A 238 -4.35 16.66 -3.17
N THR A 239 -3.70 16.06 -2.19
CA THR A 239 -3.47 16.64 -0.85
C THR A 239 -1.98 16.71 -0.56
N GLU A 240 -1.55 17.74 0.15
CA GLU A 240 -0.15 17.98 0.51
C GLU A 240 0.17 17.46 1.91
N ILE A 241 1.36 16.87 2.06
CA ILE A 241 1.91 16.45 3.34
C ILE A 241 3.38 16.84 3.45
N ILE A 242 3.79 17.32 4.62
CA ILE A 242 5.18 17.70 4.91
C ILE A 242 5.75 16.67 5.88
N ILE A 243 6.89 16.09 5.50
CA ILE A 243 7.64 15.15 6.32
C ILE A 243 8.96 15.80 6.72
N GLU A 244 9.23 15.87 8.02
CA GLU A 244 10.48 16.37 8.60
C GLU A 244 11.37 15.19 9.01
N ILE A 245 12.59 15.13 8.45
CA ILE A 245 13.55 14.03 8.62
C ILE A 245 14.72 14.47 9.50
#